data_AF-A0A0R3GX51-F1
#
_entry.id   AF-A0A0R3GX51-F1
#
_cell.length_a   1.000
_cell.length_b   1.000
_cell.length_c   1.000
_cell.angle_alpha   90.00
_cell.angle_beta   90.00
_cell.angle_gamma   90.00
#
_symmetry.space_group_name_H-M   'P 1'
#
loop_
_entity.id
_entity.type
_entity.pdbx_description
1 polymer ?
#
loop_
_entity_poly.entity_id
_entity_poly.type
_entity_poly.pdbx_seq_one_letter_code
_entity_poly.pdbx_strand_id
1 'polypeptide(L)'
;MDDPFSGEFVGAPHGQVFASMDPVVTLMLTRMDALAVSIREMTGGALQAVIQTRDQASNEVAVHLLLAGTGTIMAAYRPLFEHLGQQMRSAVGAVAAAWTVFGTTGKWVKPPNLAPPAMPIPDVCIEPRPARPLGNDENIDADYTKEFLGHIRAVGDSFADAARESFTRAVRNQLPVGDLADTIDVAMIDHTRVVAQLTTSLRNDLRLLTDAVQTSCHTHTNTNHWVAPVVMRSPRLLPNTENRTQVASGTSSRWS
;
A
#
# COMPACT_ATOMS: atom_id res chain seq x y z
N MET A 1 -9.25 -1.16 -39.08
CA MET A 1 -9.04 -2.23 -38.08
C MET A 1 -7.79 -1.81 -37.36
N ASP A 2 -7.91 -1.48 -36.08
CA ASP A 2 -6.75 -1.13 -35.27
C ASP A 2 -6.10 -2.44 -34.83
N ASP A 3 -4.94 -2.73 -35.41
CA ASP A 3 -4.09 -3.87 -35.06
C ASP A 3 -3.48 -3.57 -33.67
N PRO A 4 -3.74 -4.36 -32.62
CA PRO A 4 -3.28 -4.06 -31.27
C PRO A 4 -1.79 -4.40 -31.07
N PHE A 5 -1.13 -4.92 -32.11
CA PHE A 5 0.26 -5.31 -32.06
C PHE A 5 1.11 -4.38 -32.93
N SER A 6 2.34 -4.18 -32.50
CA SER A 6 3.36 -3.52 -33.30
C SER A 6 4.56 -4.45 -33.50
N GLY A 7 5.39 -4.16 -34.51
CA GLY A 7 6.56 -4.99 -34.82
C GLY A 7 6.22 -6.25 -35.65
N GLU A 8 6.68 -7.41 -35.22
CA GLU A 8 6.68 -8.65 -36.00
C GLU A 8 5.29 -9.23 -36.30
N PHE A 9 4.26 -8.78 -35.57
CA PHE A 9 2.89 -9.27 -35.72
C PHE A 9 1.99 -8.35 -36.56
N VAL A 10 2.53 -7.23 -37.07
CA VAL A 10 1.77 -6.29 -37.90
C VAL A 10 1.29 -6.99 -39.18
N GLY A 11 -0.02 -7.06 -39.37
CA GLY A 11 -0.64 -7.70 -40.53
C GLY A 11 -0.58 -9.24 -40.54
N ALA A 12 -0.12 -9.87 -39.46
CA ALA A 12 -0.17 -11.32 -39.31
C ALA A 12 -1.61 -11.81 -39.07
N PRO A 13 -1.99 -13.03 -39.51
CA PRO A 13 -3.29 -13.59 -39.20
C PRO A 13 -3.50 -13.71 -37.68
N HIS A 14 -4.65 -13.24 -37.17
CA HIS A 14 -4.93 -13.23 -35.74
C HIS A 14 -4.73 -14.59 -35.05
N GLY A 15 -5.08 -15.70 -35.72
CA GLY A 15 -4.90 -17.04 -35.16
C GLY A 15 -3.42 -17.41 -34.95
N GLN A 16 -2.53 -16.93 -35.83
CA GLN A 16 -1.08 -17.11 -35.68
C GLN A 16 -0.53 -16.24 -34.53
N VAL A 17 -0.99 -14.99 -34.43
CA VAL A 17 -0.61 -14.08 -33.34
C VAL A 17 -1.07 -14.64 -32.00
N PHE A 18 -2.34 -15.05 -31.90
CA PHE A 18 -2.91 -15.64 -30.69
C PHE A 18 -2.14 -16.90 -30.28
N ALA A 19 -1.92 -17.87 -31.17
CA ALA A 19 -1.19 -19.09 -30.84
C ALA A 19 0.25 -18.83 -30.36
N SER A 20 0.90 -17.79 -30.90
CA SER A 20 2.28 -17.44 -30.54
C SER A 20 2.37 -16.68 -29.22
N MET A 21 1.39 -15.82 -28.94
CA MET A 21 1.37 -14.92 -27.78
C MET A 21 0.64 -15.48 -26.56
N ASP A 22 -0.29 -16.40 -26.75
CA ASP A 22 -1.14 -16.94 -25.68
C ASP A 22 -0.35 -17.54 -24.49
N PRO A 23 0.75 -18.29 -24.69
CA PRO A 23 1.56 -18.77 -23.58
C PRO A 23 2.18 -17.63 -22.77
N VAL A 24 2.62 -16.56 -23.43
CA VAL A 24 3.25 -15.39 -22.80
C VAL A 24 2.21 -14.57 -22.03
N VAL A 25 1.06 -14.29 -22.65
CA VAL A 25 -0.04 -13.56 -22.03
C VAL A 25 -0.58 -14.31 -20.82
N THR A 26 -0.82 -15.62 -20.95
CA THR A 26 -1.27 -16.49 -19.85
C THR A 26 -0.28 -16.49 -18.68
N LEU A 27 1.02 -16.57 -18.96
CA LEU A 27 2.04 -16.51 -17.91
C LEU A 27 2.03 -15.17 -17.19
N MET A 28 1.91 -14.05 -17.92
CA MET A 28 1.85 -12.72 -17.32
C MET A 28 0.60 -12.55 -16.45
N LEU A 29 -0.58 -12.95 -16.95
CA LEU A 29 -1.83 -12.88 -16.18
C LEU A 29 -1.77 -13.73 -14.91
N THR A 30 -1.15 -14.91 -14.98
CA THR A 30 -0.90 -15.77 -13.81
C THR A 30 -0.01 -15.08 -12.77
N ARG A 31 1.08 -14.43 -13.22
CA ARG A 31 1.97 -13.67 -12.33
C ARG A 31 1.27 -12.48 -11.69
N MET A 32 0.42 -11.78 -12.45
CA MET A 32 -0.37 -10.67 -11.96
C MET A 32 -1.42 -11.12 -10.93
N ASP A 33 -2.09 -12.26 -11.15
CA ASP A 33 -3.03 -12.83 -10.17
C ASP A 33 -2.33 -13.23 -8.87
N ALA A 34 -1.16 -13.87 -8.96
CA ALA A 34 -0.34 -14.20 -7.80
C ALA A 34 0.11 -12.95 -7.02
N LEU A 35 0.47 -11.88 -7.73
CA LEU A 35 0.77 -10.59 -7.12
C LEU A 35 -0.46 -9.98 -6.45
N ALA A 36 -1.63 -10.04 -7.09
CA ALA A 36 -2.89 -9.56 -6.53
C ALA A 36 -3.24 -10.26 -5.20
N VAL A 37 -3.03 -11.58 -5.13
CA VAL A 37 -3.19 -12.37 -3.89
C VAL A 37 -2.20 -11.91 -2.82
N SER A 38 -0.93 -11.73 -3.19
CA SER A 38 0.12 -11.28 -2.26
C SER A 38 -0.16 -9.89 -1.70
N ILE A 39 -0.67 -8.97 -2.52
CA ILE A 39 -1.09 -7.62 -2.10
C ILE A 39 -2.23 -7.74 -1.09
N ARG A 40 -3.26 -8.53 -1.39
CA ARG A 40 -4.43 -8.69 -0.53
C ARG A 40 -4.08 -9.20 0.87
N GLU A 41 -3.08 -10.07 0.97
CA GLU A 41 -2.69 -10.73 2.21
C GLU A 41 -1.51 -10.04 2.93
N MET A 42 -1.04 -8.91 2.40
CA MET A 42 0.22 -8.26 2.77
C MET A 42 0.39 -8.01 4.28
N THR A 43 -0.66 -7.60 4.99
CA THR A 43 -0.60 -7.34 6.44
C THR A 43 -1.18 -8.45 7.31
N GLY A 44 -1.82 -9.46 6.71
CA GLY A 44 -2.64 -10.44 7.45
C GLY A 44 -1.85 -11.26 8.47
N GLY A 45 -0.79 -11.94 8.01
CA GLY A 45 0.04 -12.80 8.86
C GLY A 45 0.79 -12.02 9.94
N ALA A 46 1.37 -10.87 9.58
CA ALA A 46 2.09 -10.01 10.51
C ALA A 46 1.16 -9.42 11.58
N LEU A 47 -0.05 -8.98 11.22
CA LEU A 47 -1.04 -8.46 12.17
C LEU A 47 -1.45 -9.53 13.19
N GLN A 48 -1.68 -10.77 12.75
CA GLN A 48 -2.03 -11.85 13.66
C GLN A 48 -0.91 -12.16 14.65
N ALA A 49 0.34 -12.21 14.18
CA ALA A 49 1.50 -12.40 15.05
C ALA A 49 1.64 -11.26 16.07
N VAL A 50 1.48 -10.00 15.64
CA VAL A 50 1.51 -8.83 16.54
C VAL A 50 0.44 -8.91 17.63
N ILE A 51 -0.79 -9.31 17.29
CA ILE A 51 -1.89 -9.47 18.27
C ILE A 51 -1.55 -10.58 19.27
N GLN A 52 -1.08 -11.73 18.79
CA GLN A 52 -0.72 -12.85 19.66
C GLN A 52 0.40 -12.49 20.64
N THR A 53 1.46 -11.83 20.17
CA THR A 53 2.57 -11.43 21.02
C THR A 53 2.16 -10.32 22.01
N ARG A 54 1.28 -9.40 21.59
CA ARG A 54 0.74 -8.35 22.48
C ARG A 54 0.06 -8.96 23.71
N ASP A 55 -0.74 -10.00 23.50
CA ASP A 55 -1.53 -10.63 24.55
C ASP A 55 -0.64 -11.40 25.57
N GLN A 56 0.60 -11.70 25.20
CA GLN A 56 1.61 -12.32 26.06
C GLN A 56 2.45 -11.30 26.84
N ALA A 57 2.48 -10.03 26.42
CA ALA A 57 3.34 -8.98 26.96
C ALA A 57 2.61 -8.03 27.93
N SER A 58 1.66 -8.52 28.73
CA SER A 58 0.70 -7.68 29.48
C SER A 58 1.33 -6.72 30.50
N ASN A 59 2.46 -7.09 31.10
CA ASN A 59 3.09 -6.31 32.16
C ASN A 59 4.16 -5.32 31.63
N GLU A 60 4.74 -5.63 30.45
CA GLU A 60 5.73 -4.81 29.75
C GLU A 60 5.02 -3.68 28.99
N VAL A 61 4.69 -2.60 29.70
CA VAL A 61 3.76 -1.57 29.19
C VAL A 61 4.25 -0.91 27.90
N ALA A 62 5.56 -0.72 27.73
CA ALA A 62 6.13 -0.15 26.52
C ALA A 62 5.98 -1.09 25.31
N VAL A 63 6.25 -2.39 25.50
CA VAL A 63 6.11 -3.42 24.46
C VAL A 63 4.64 -3.65 24.13
N HIS A 64 3.78 -3.72 25.15
CA HIS A 64 2.35 -3.87 24.96
C HIS A 64 1.77 -2.73 24.12
N LEU A 65 2.08 -1.47 24.46
CA LEU A 65 1.61 -0.30 23.73
C LEU A 65 2.19 -0.22 22.31
N LEU A 66 3.46 -0.59 22.14
CA LEU A 66 4.08 -0.69 20.83
C LEU A 66 3.33 -1.70 19.95
N LEU A 67 3.09 -2.91 20.43
CA LEU A 67 2.38 -3.95 19.68
C LEU A 67 0.91 -3.60 19.44
N ALA A 68 0.23 -3.01 20.42
CA ALA A 68 -1.14 -2.52 20.26
C ALA A 68 -1.23 -1.41 19.21
N GLY A 69 -0.29 -0.47 19.22
CA GLY A 69 -0.17 0.59 18.22
C GLY A 69 0.14 0.03 16.82
N THR A 70 1.11 -0.86 16.71
CA THR A 70 1.44 -1.56 15.46
C THR A 70 0.23 -2.29 14.90
N GLY A 71 -0.49 -3.05 15.74
CA GLY A 71 -1.71 -3.74 15.33
C GLY A 71 -2.78 -2.77 14.84
N THR A 72 -2.93 -1.63 15.52
CA THR A 72 -3.88 -0.57 15.11
C THR A 72 -3.52 0.03 13.76
N ILE A 73 -2.23 0.30 13.50
CA ILE A 73 -1.74 0.83 12.22
C ILE A 73 -1.95 -0.22 11.12
N MET A 74 -1.47 -1.45 11.30
CA MET A 74 -1.62 -2.53 10.30
C MET A 74 -3.09 -2.81 9.96
N ALA A 75 -3.97 -2.80 10.96
CA ALA A 75 -5.41 -2.96 10.76
C ALA A 75 -6.04 -1.79 9.98
N ALA A 76 -5.46 -0.59 10.02
CA ALA A 76 -5.93 0.55 9.23
C ALA A 76 -5.57 0.42 7.75
N TYR A 77 -4.38 -0.12 7.45
CA TYR A 77 -3.91 -0.34 6.09
C TYR A 77 -4.48 -1.60 5.43
N ARG A 78 -4.82 -2.62 6.21
CA ARG A 78 -5.36 -3.90 5.72
C ARG A 78 -6.48 -3.77 4.68
N PRO A 79 -7.58 -3.02 4.91
CA PRO A 79 -8.66 -2.90 3.92
C PRO A 79 -8.20 -2.24 2.61
N LEU A 80 -7.18 -1.37 2.64
CA LEU A 80 -6.64 -0.74 1.44
C LEU A 80 -5.87 -1.74 0.58
N PHE A 81 -5.04 -2.59 1.21
CA PHE A 81 -4.36 -3.68 0.53
C PHE A 81 -5.34 -4.73 0.00
N GLU A 82 -6.36 -5.08 0.79
CA GLU A 82 -7.41 -6.01 0.35
C GLU A 82 -8.16 -5.47 -0.88
N HIS A 83 -8.55 -4.19 -0.85
CA HIS A 83 -9.22 -3.54 -1.98
C HIS A 83 -8.32 -3.48 -3.22
N LEU A 84 -7.06 -3.08 -3.06
CA LEU A 84 -6.12 -2.96 -4.18
C LEU A 84 -5.83 -4.32 -4.83
N GLY A 85 -5.66 -5.39 -4.04
CA GLY A 85 -5.50 -6.75 -4.55
C GLY A 85 -6.75 -7.21 -5.32
N GLN A 86 -7.95 -6.90 -4.82
CA GLN A 86 -9.20 -7.23 -5.52
C GLN A 86 -9.38 -6.46 -6.83
N GLN A 87 -8.95 -5.18 -6.88
CA GLN A 87 -8.96 -4.38 -8.11
C GLN A 87 -7.99 -4.94 -9.14
N MET A 88 -6.77 -5.28 -8.73
CA MET A 88 -5.78 -5.88 -9.62
C MET A 88 -6.29 -7.21 -10.21
N ARG A 89 -6.93 -8.05 -9.38
CA ARG A 89 -7.53 -9.31 -9.84
C ARG A 89 -8.67 -9.09 -10.83
N SER A 90 -9.50 -8.06 -10.62
CA SER A 90 -10.55 -7.68 -11.55
C SER A 90 -9.96 -7.23 -12.89
N ALA A 91 -8.87 -6.45 -12.87
CA ALA A 91 -8.13 -6.05 -14.07
C ALA A 91 -7.56 -7.26 -14.83
N VAL A 92 -6.95 -8.22 -14.11
CA VAL A 92 -6.46 -9.49 -14.70
C VAL A 92 -7.60 -10.23 -15.40
N GLY A 93 -8.76 -10.37 -14.75
CA GLY A 93 -9.93 -11.03 -15.33
C GLY A 93 -10.44 -10.32 -16.59
N ALA A 94 -10.45 -8.98 -16.60
CA ALA A 94 -10.87 -8.19 -17.75
C ALA A 94 -9.91 -8.34 -18.95
N VAL A 95 -8.60 -8.35 -18.71
CA VAL A 95 -7.59 -8.59 -19.74
C VAL A 95 -7.68 -10.02 -20.28
N ALA A 96 -7.85 -11.02 -19.40
CA ALA A 96 -8.02 -12.42 -19.81
C ALA A 96 -9.25 -12.61 -20.71
N ALA A 97 -10.37 -11.96 -20.37
CA ALA A 97 -11.59 -12.00 -21.16
C ALA A 97 -11.39 -11.34 -22.54
N ALA A 98 -10.78 -10.15 -22.59
CA ALA A 98 -10.49 -9.48 -23.86
C ALA A 98 -9.52 -10.29 -24.74
N TRP A 99 -8.52 -10.93 -24.14
CA TRP A 99 -7.59 -11.81 -24.84
C TRP A 99 -8.28 -13.03 -25.45
N THR A 100 -9.19 -13.65 -24.70
CA THR A 100 -10.00 -14.79 -25.19
C THR A 100 -10.91 -14.38 -26.36
N VAL A 101 -11.52 -13.19 -26.29
CA VAL A 101 -12.33 -12.64 -27.40
C VAL A 101 -11.46 -12.38 -28.62
N PHE A 102 -10.24 -11.85 -28.44
CA PHE A 102 -9.31 -11.67 -29.54
C PHE A 102 -8.94 -13.01 -30.20
N GLY A 103 -8.64 -14.05 -29.43
CA GLY A 103 -8.32 -15.37 -29.97
C GLY A 103 -9.45 -16.02 -30.79
N THR A 104 -10.70 -15.74 -30.43
CA THR A 104 -11.88 -16.30 -31.10
C THR A 104 -12.37 -15.47 -32.28
N THR A 105 -12.23 -14.15 -32.23
CA THR A 105 -12.85 -13.22 -33.21
C THR A 105 -11.84 -12.43 -34.03
N GLY A 106 -10.57 -12.43 -33.64
CA GLY A 106 -9.53 -11.55 -34.16
C GLY A 106 -9.70 -10.08 -33.79
N LYS A 107 -10.74 -9.73 -33.00
CA LYS A 107 -11.02 -8.35 -32.60
C LYS A 107 -10.50 -8.10 -31.20
N TRP A 108 -9.55 -7.16 -31.08
CA TRP A 108 -9.14 -6.63 -29.79
C TRP A 108 -10.02 -5.46 -29.37
N VAL A 109 -10.42 -5.48 -28.10
CA VAL A 109 -11.10 -4.36 -27.45
C VAL A 109 -10.44 -4.17 -26.10
N LYS A 110 -9.76 -3.04 -25.94
CA LYS A 110 -9.11 -2.68 -24.67
C LYS A 110 -10.15 -2.65 -23.54
N PRO A 111 -9.95 -3.38 -22.44
CA PRO A 111 -10.83 -3.29 -21.29
C PRO A 111 -10.82 -1.88 -20.69
N PRO A 112 -11.99 -1.33 -20.29
CA PRO A 112 -12.05 -0.04 -19.61
C PRO A 112 -11.51 -0.16 -18.17
N ASN A 113 -11.00 0.95 -17.63
CA ASN A 113 -10.70 1.13 -16.20
C ASN A 113 -9.75 0.10 -15.57
N LEU A 114 -8.56 -0.08 -16.17
CA LEU A 114 -7.52 -0.98 -15.64
C LEU A 114 -6.60 -0.33 -14.60
N ALA A 115 -6.61 0.99 -14.50
CA ALA A 115 -5.84 1.71 -13.49
C ALA A 115 -6.52 1.56 -12.12
N PRO A 116 -5.74 1.44 -11.02
CA PRO A 116 -6.29 1.44 -9.68
C PRO A 116 -6.95 2.79 -9.36
N PRO A 117 -7.99 2.80 -8.52
CA PRO A 117 -8.58 4.05 -8.04
C PRO A 117 -7.58 4.82 -7.18
N ALA A 118 -7.80 6.13 -7.03
CA ALA A 118 -7.08 6.91 -6.03
C ALA A 118 -7.38 6.35 -4.63
N MET A 119 -6.34 5.93 -3.92
CA MET A 119 -6.45 5.34 -2.59
C MET A 119 -6.12 6.38 -1.52
N PRO A 120 -7.04 6.71 -0.59
CA PRO A 120 -6.72 7.55 0.54
C PRO A 120 -5.77 6.79 1.50
N ILE A 121 -4.67 7.42 1.87
CA ILE A 121 -3.74 6.89 2.88
C ILE A 121 -4.38 7.12 4.27
N PRO A 122 -4.30 6.16 5.21
CA PRO A 122 -4.80 6.36 6.57
C PRO A 122 -4.11 7.54 7.26
N ASP A 123 -4.89 8.38 7.96
CA ASP A 123 -4.33 9.44 8.80
C ASP A 123 -4.09 8.89 10.21
N VAL A 124 -2.86 8.44 10.41
CA VAL A 124 -2.36 7.90 11.68
C VAL A 124 -1.74 9.04 12.47
N CYS A 125 -2.33 9.36 13.63
CA CYS A 125 -1.76 10.31 14.59
C CYS A 125 -1.23 9.55 15.80
N ILE A 126 -0.08 9.95 16.34
CA ILE A 126 0.46 9.42 17.59
C ILE A 126 0.49 10.54 18.60
N GLU A 127 -0.34 10.43 19.63
CA GLU A 127 -0.48 11.44 20.66
C GLU A 127 0.13 10.96 21.98
N PRO A 128 0.94 11.81 22.65
CA PRO A 128 1.43 11.50 23.98
C PRO A 128 0.30 11.68 25.00
N ARG A 129 0.11 10.69 25.88
CA ARG A 129 -0.71 10.84 27.09
C ARG A 129 0.04 11.67 28.14
N PRO A 130 -0.68 12.23 29.13
CA PRO A 130 -0.05 12.89 30.27
C PRO A 130 1.00 11.98 30.95
N ALA A 131 2.14 12.57 31.32
CA ALA A 131 3.21 11.87 32.00
C ALA A 131 2.73 11.32 33.36
N ARG A 132 3.07 10.07 33.68
CA ARG A 132 2.69 9.44 34.94
C ARG A 132 3.76 8.44 35.43
N PRO A 133 3.84 8.15 36.72
CA PRO A 133 4.60 6.99 37.19
C PRO A 133 4.00 5.68 36.63
N LEU A 134 4.80 4.62 36.63
CA LEU A 134 4.33 3.27 36.32
C LEU A 134 3.37 2.78 37.40
N GLY A 135 2.37 1.98 37.00
CA GLY A 135 1.50 1.26 37.92
C GLY A 135 2.25 0.12 38.62
N ASN A 136 1.68 -0.41 39.72
CA ASN A 136 2.32 -1.44 40.55
C ASN A 136 2.67 -2.73 39.79
N ASP A 137 1.94 -3.04 38.71
CA ASP A 137 2.13 -4.24 37.89
C ASP A 137 2.78 -3.93 36.53
N GLU A 138 3.12 -2.67 36.27
CA GLU A 138 3.75 -2.24 35.01
C GLU A 138 5.27 -2.19 35.16
N ASN A 139 5.98 -2.67 34.14
CA ASN A 139 7.42 -2.51 34.02
C ASN A 139 7.82 -2.06 32.61
N ILE A 140 9.05 -1.56 32.50
CA ILE A 140 9.72 -1.27 31.24
C ILE A 140 11.11 -1.90 31.31
N ASP A 141 11.27 -3.07 30.71
CA ASP A 141 12.60 -3.62 30.45
C ASP A 141 13.21 -2.95 29.20
N ALA A 142 14.36 -2.31 29.39
CA ALA A 142 15.03 -1.55 28.33
C ALA A 142 15.56 -2.42 27.18
N ASP A 143 16.08 -3.61 27.48
CA ASP A 143 16.64 -4.52 26.48
C ASP A 143 15.52 -5.19 25.70
N TYR A 144 14.48 -5.66 26.41
CA TYR A 144 13.30 -6.26 25.80
C TYR A 144 12.54 -5.24 24.92
N THR A 145 12.36 -4.01 25.40
CA THR A 145 11.73 -2.94 24.62
C THR A 145 12.55 -2.61 23.36
N LYS A 146 13.88 -2.54 23.49
CA LYS A 146 14.79 -2.25 22.37
C LYS A 146 14.72 -3.34 21.29
N GLU A 147 14.61 -4.61 21.68
CA GLU A 147 14.42 -5.74 20.77
C GLU A 147 13.14 -5.54 19.93
N PHE A 148 12.00 -5.28 20.59
CA PHE A 148 10.73 -5.09 19.90
C PHE A 148 10.70 -3.85 19.01
N LEU A 149 11.32 -2.75 19.42
CA LEU A 149 11.51 -1.57 18.56
C LEU A 149 12.28 -1.94 17.28
N GLY A 150 13.31 -2.78 17.40
CA GLY A 150 14.05 -3.32 16.25
C GLY A 150 13.18 -4.18 15.34
N HIS A 151 12.41 -5.11 15.92
CA HIS A 151 11.50 -5.99 15.17
C HIS A 151 10.42 -5.21 14.40
N ILE A 152 9.78 -4.22 15.01
CA ILE A 152 8.74 -3.43 14.33
C ILE A 152 9.32 -2.61 13.17
N ARG A 153 10.53 -2.04 13.34
CA ARG A 153 11.23 -1.34 12.25
C ARG A 153 11.55 -2.30 11.10
N ALA A 154 12.10 -3.48 11.41
CA ALA A 154 12.42 -4.50 10.42
C ALA A 154 11.17 -4.97 9.64
N VAL A 155 10.03 -5.11 10.32
CA VAL A 155 8.75 -5.43 9.66
C VAL A 155 8.36 -4.32 8.68
N GLY A 156 8.42 -3.05 9.09
CA GLY A 156 8.14 -1.92 8.21
C GLY A 156 9.05 -1.87 6.97
N ASP A 157 10.35 -2.10 7.15
CA ASP A 157 11.33 -2.13 6.05
C ASP A 157 11.07 -3.29 5.08
N SER A 158 10.72 -4.47 5.61
CA SER A 158 10.42 -5.65 4.79
C SER A 158 9.25 -5.42 3.81
N PHE A 159 8.21 -4.67 4.22
CA PHE A 159 7.11 -4.32 3.32
C PHE A 159 7.53 -3.36 2.21
N ALA A 160 8.37 -2.37 2.54
CA ALA A 160 8.87 -1.42 1.56
C ALA A 160 9.78 -2.11 0.53
N ASP A 161 10.64 -3.03 0.97
CA ASP A 161 11.50 -3.82 0.09
C ASP A 161 10.72 -4.79 -0.80
N ALA A 162 9.73 -5.50 -0.25
CA ALA A 162 8.87 -6.39 -1.03
C ALA A 162 8.10 -5.63 -2.13
N ALA A 163 7.62 -4.42 -1.83
CA ALA A 163 6.96 -3.56 -2.81
C ALA A 163 7.93 -3.08 -3.90
N ARG A 164 9.15 -2.65 -3.52
CA ARG A 164 10.19 -2.22 -4.47
C ARG A 164 10.63 -3.34 -5.41
N GLU A 165 10.81 -4.56 -4.88
CA GLU A 165 11.14 -5.73 -5.69
C GLU A 165 10.00 -6.06 -6.66
N SER A 166 8.75 -6.03 -6.19
CA SER A 166 7.57 -6.27 -7.02
C SER A 166 7.45 -5.24 -8.15
N PHE A 167 7.67 -3.96 -7.86
CA PHE A 167 7.69 -2.89 -8.86
C PHE A 167 8.83 -3.07 -9.87
N THR A 168 10.04 -3.40 -9.40
CA THR A 168 11.20 -3.61 -10.27
C THR A 168 10.98 -4.79 -11.21
N ARG A 169 10.38 -5.87 -10.71
CA ARG A 169 10.02 -7.05 -11.51
C ARG A 169 8.93 -6.73 -12.53
N ALA A 170 7.94 -5.93 -12.15
CA ALA A 170 6.91 -5.44 -13.07
C ALA A 170 7.52 -4.66 -14.23
N VAL A 171 8.40 -3.69 -13.96
CA VAL A 171 9.06 -2.87 -15.00
C VAL A 171 9.98 -3.69 -15.92
N ARG A 172 10.53 -4.83 -15.44
CA ARG A 172 11.42 -5.69 -16.23
C ARG A 172 10.70 -6.68 -17.15
N ASN A 173 9.42 -6.95 -16.90
CA ASN A 173 8.62 -7.89 -17.68
C ASN A 173 8.21 -7.24 -19.02
N GLN A 174 9.12 -7.19 -19.99
CA GLN A 174 8.82 -6.66 -21.32
C GLN A 174 7.90 -7.61 -22.09
N LEU A 175 6.71 -7.14 -22.43
CA LEU A 175 5.87 -7.71 -23.49
C LEU A 175 6.24 -7.09 -24.84
N PRO A 176 5.99 -7.76 -25.98
CA PRO A 176 6.11 -7.14 -27.29
C PRO A 176 5.18 -5.92 -27.41
N VAL A 177 5.68 -4.87 -28.05
CA VAL A 177 5.09 -3.51 -28.07
C VAL A 177 3.70 -3.52 -28.71
N GLY A 178 2.74 -2.77 -28.13
CA GLY A 178 1.38 -2.60 -28.65
C GLY A 178 0.33 -2.39 -27.56
N ASP A 179 -0.93 -2.20 -27.96
CA ASP A 179 -2.05 -1.92 -27.04
C ASP A 179 -2.25 -3.00 -25.97
N LEU A 180 -1.92 -4.27 -26.26
CA LEU A 180 -1.96 -5.36 -25.28
C LEU A 180 -0.89 -5.21 -24.20
N ALA A 181 0.34 -4.87 -24.58
CA ALA A 181 1.42 -4.62 -23.63
C ALA A 181 1.09 -3.40 -22.77
N ASP A 182 0.63 -2.31 -23.38
CA ASP A 182 0.21 -1.11 -22.65
C ASP A 182 -0.92 -1.41 -21.65
N THR A 183 -1.84 -2.30 -22.01
CA THR A 183 -2.96 -2.73 -21.16
C THR A 183 -2.47 -3.51 -19.93
N ILE A 184 -1.55 -4.47 -20.14
CA ILE A 184 -0.95 -5.26 -19.06
C ILE A 184 -0.02 -4.39 -18.20
N ASP A 185 0.76 -3.52 -18.81
CA ASP A 185 1.69 -2.61 -18.14
C ASP A 185 0.94 -1.61 -17.27
N VAL A 186 -0.14 -0.98 -17.75
CA VAL A 186 -0.97 -0.10 -16.92
C VAL A 186 -1.53 -0.87 -15.73
N ALA A 187 -2.12 -2.04 -15.96
CA ALA A 187 -2.67 -2.85 -14.87
C ALA A 187 -1.60 -3.29 -13.85
N MET A 188 -0.37 -3.57 -14.27
CA MET A 188 0.69 -4.06 -13.39
C MET A 188 1.48 -2.92 -12.71
N ILE A 189 1.94 -1.93 -13.48
CA ILE A 189 2.78 -0.82 -13.01
C ILE A 189 1.99 0.11 -12.09
N ASP A 190 0.75 0.46 -12.44
CA ASP A 190 -0.01 1.39 -11.61
C ASP A 190 -0.43 0.75 -10.27
N HIS A 191 -0.84 -0.53 -10.28
CA HIS A 191 -1.14 -1.23 -9.03
C HIS A 191 0.11 -1.39 -8.16
N THR A 192 1.26 -1.76 -8.73
CA THR A 192 2.52 -1.87 -7.96
C THR A 192 3.01 -0.52 -7.43
N ARG A 193 2.80 0.57 -8.17
CA ARG A 193 3.07 1.93 -7.70
C ARG A 193 2.22 2.29 -6.49
N VAL A 194 0.92 2.00 -6.50
CA VAL A 194 0.03 2.24 -5.35
C VAL A 194 0.43 1.35 -4.17
N VAL A 195 0.80 0.08 -4.39
CA VAL A 195 1.35 -0.80 -3.32
C VAL A 195 2.58 -0.15 -2.68
N ALA A 196 3.52 0.34 -3.47
CA ALA A 196 4.75 0.97 -2.96
C ALA A 196 4.46 2.23 -2.14
N GLN A 197 3.46 3.02 -2.52
CA GLN A 197 3.01 4.18 -1.74
C GLN A 197 2.39 3.75 -0.40
N LEU A 198 1.53 2.73 -0.40
CA LEU A 198 0.90 2.21 0.81
C LEU A 198 1.92 1.59 1.77
N THR A 199 2.87 0.77 1.27
CA THR A 199 3.90 0.16 2.13
C THR A 199 4.90 1.18 2.65
N THR A 200 5.25 2.20 1.85
CA THR A 200 6.08 3.33 2.33
C THR A 200 5.39 4.10 3.45
N SER A 201 4.09 4.37 3.30
CA SER A 201 3.31 5.09 4.31
C SER A 201 3.17 4.25 5.59
N LEU A 202 2.85 2.96 5.46
CA LEU A 202 2.83 2.01 6.58
C LEU A 202 4.16 1.98 7.34
N ARG A 203 5.29 1.90 6.61
CA ARG A 203 6.62 1.94 7.22
C ARG A 203 6.85 3.24 8.00
N ASN A 204 6.46 4.38 7.43
CA ASN A 204 6.64 5.67 8.07
C ASN A 204 5.80 5.78 9.36
N ASP A 205 4.55 5.31 9.35
CA ASP A 205 3.68 5.30 10.54
C ASP A 205 4.22 4.37 11.64
N LEU A 206 4.71 3.18 11.26
CA LEU A 206 5.37 2.27 12.20
C LEU A 206 6.64 2.89 12.78
N ARG A 207 7.42 3.61 11.97
CA ARG A 207 8.62 4.32 12.43
C ARG A 207 8.26 5.43 13.42
N LEU A 208 7.26 6.26 13.11
CA LEU A 208 6.77 7.30 14.03
C LEU A 208 6.36 6.70 15.38
N LEU A 209 5.69 5.55 15.38
CA LEU A 209 5.32 4.86 16.62
C LEU A 209 6.55 4.38 17.38
N THR A 210 7.52 3.76 16.71
CA THR A 210 8.74 3.28 17.36
C THR A 210 9.56 4.43 17.95
N ASP A 211 9.62 5.57 17.26
CA ASP A 211 10.35 6.75 17.72
C ASP A 211 9.64 7.40 18.92
N ALA A 212 8.31 7.43 18.93
CA ALA A 212 7.52 7.90 20.06
C ALA A 212 7.71 7.01 21.31
N VAL A 213 7.62 5.68 21.16
CA VAL A 213 7.86 4.72 22.26
C VAL A 213 9.28 4.85 22.79
N GLN A 214 10.27 4.94 21.90
CA GLN A 214 11.68 5.11 22.29
C GLN A 214 11.89 6.42 23.06
N THR A 215 11.29 7.51 22.61
CA THR A 215 11.34 8.82 23.29
C THR A 215 10.74 8.71 24.69
N SER A 216 9.57 8.09 24.82
CA SER A 216 8.91 7.89 26.11
C SER A 216 9.72 7.02 27.06
N CYS A 217 10.41 5.99 26.56
CA CYS A 217 11.28 5.14 27.38
C CYS A 217 12.46 5.97 27.92
N HIS A 218 13.08 6.78 27.07
CA HIS A 218 14.16 7.67 27.46
C HIS A 218 13.71 8.72 28.49
N THR A 219 12.52 9.31 28.31
CA THR A 219 11.91 10.22 29.29
C THR A 219 11.69 9.52 30.62
N HIS A 220 11.19 8.29 30.62
CA HIS A 220 11.00 7.51 31.84
C HIS A 220 12.32 7.26 32.57
N THR A 221 13.37 6.82 31.87
CA THR A 221 14.71 6.63 32.47
C THR A 221 15.24 7.91 33.15
N ASN A 222 14.94 9.09 32.60
CA ASN A 222 15.44 10.36 33.12
C ASN A 222 14.57 10.97 34.23
N THR A 223 13.27 10.67 34.25
CA THR A 223 12.29 11.41 35.08
C THR A 223 11.44 10.52 36.00
N ASN A 224 11.56 9.20 35.88
CA ASN A 224 10.65 8.20 36.47
C ASN A 224 9.17 8.40 36.10
N HIS A 225 8.89 9.19 35.05
CA HIS A 225 7.56 9.40 34.52
C HIS A 225 7.50 8.94 33.06
N TRP A 226 6.58 8.03 32.80
CA TRP A 226 6.32 7.48 31.47
C TRP A 226 5.24 8.30 30.76
N VAL A 227 5.45 8.52 29.47
CA VAL A 227 4.54 9.23 28.57
C VAL A 227 3.99 8.23 27.55
N ALA A 228 2.82 7.65 27.79
CA ALA A 228 2.29 6.61 26.90
C ALA A 228 1.95 7.18 25.51
N PRO A 229 2.58 6.71 24.41
CA PRO A 229 2.15 7.07 23.07
C PRO A 229 0.88 6.29 22.71
N VAL A 230 -0.12 6.97 22.15
CA VAL A 230 -1.38 6.35 21.73
C VAL A 230 -1.62 6.64 20.26
N VAL A 231 -1.90 5.59 19.50
CA VAL A 231 -2.31 5.70 18.10
C VAL A 231 -3.77 6.14 18.05
N MET A 232 -4.01 7.32 17.50
CA MET A 232 -5.31 7.90 17.22
C MET A 232 -5.59 7.77 15.72
N ARG A 233 -6.81 7.36 15.35
CA ARG A 233 -7.29 7.42 13.98
C ARG A 233 -8.13 8.68 13.83
N SER A 234 -7.73 9.59 12.95
CA SER A 234 -8.60 10.68 12.49
C SER A 234 -8.88 10.50 10.99
N PRO A 235 -10.08 10.80 10.49
CA PRO A 235 -10.27 10.95 9.05
C PRO A 235 -9.86 12.37 8.64
N ARG A 236 -8.75 12.54 7.93
CA ARG A 236 -8.48 13.77 7.17
C ARG A 236 -8.91 13.60 5.72
N LEU A 237 -9.87 14.42 5.31
CA LEU A 237 -10.01 14.79 3.90
C LEU A 237 -8.74 15.56 3.52
N LEU A 238 -8.14 15.21 2.38
CA LEU A 238 -7.05 15.99 1.78
C LEU A 238 -7.45 17.47 1.74
N PRO A 239 -6.52 18.42 1.97
CA PRO A 239 -6.83 19.82 1.77
C PRO A 239 -7.30 20.01 0.33
N ASN A 240 -8.54 20.47 0.16
CA ASN A 240 -9.02 20.97 -1.12
C ASN A 240 -8.01 21.99 -1.63
N THR A 241 -7.35 21.69 -2.74
CA THR A 241 -6.72 22.69 -3.58
C THR A 241 -7.80 23.53 -4.26
N GLU A 242 -8.60 24.23 -3.48
CA GLU A 242 -9.53 25.26 -3.95
C GLU A 242 -9.52 26.40 -2.93
N ASN A 243 -8.50 27.23 -3.03
CA ASN A 243 -8.62 28.66 -2.75
C ASN A 243 -7.41 29.40 -3.33
N ARG A 244 -7.40 29.51 -4.66
CA ARG A 244 -6.68 30.60 -5.32
C ARG A 244 -7.50 31.15 -6.47
N THR A 245 -8.61 31.77 -6.11
CA THR A 245 -9.22 32.81 -6.94
C THR A 245 -9.76 33.89 -6.02
N GLN A 246 -8.85 34.61 -5.36
CA GLN A 246 -9.17 35.95 -4.88
C GLN A 246 -8.80 36.96 -5.96
N VAL A 247 -9.86 37.39 -6.65
CA VAL A 247 -10.16 38.79 -7.00
C VAL A 247 -9.05 39.57 -7.71
N ALA A 248 -9.07 39.49 -9.04
CA ALA A 248 -8.61 40.57 -9.89
C ALA A 248 -9.71 40.90 -10.89
N SER A 249 -10.65 41.77 -10.50
CA SER A 249 -11.49 42.61 -11.37
C SER A 249 -12.44 43.43 -10.50
N GLY A 250 -12.34 44.76 -10.55
CA GLY A 250 -13.41 45.63 -10.05
C GLY A 250 -12.98 46.88 -9.28
N THR A 251 -12.08 47.69 -9.83
CA THR A 251 -12.06 49.12 -9.49
C THR A 251 -13.29 49.82 -10.08
N SER A 252 -13.88 50.72 -9.29
CA SER A 252 -14.70 51.89 -9.68
C SER A 252 -16.21 51.68 -9.86
N SER A 253 -17.05 52.14 -8.91
CA SER A 253 -17.53 53.54 -8.84
C SER A 253 -18.65 53.76 -7.79
N ARG A 254 -18.65 54.99 -7.26
CA ARG A 254 -19.65 55.78 -6.48
C ARG A 254 -21.10 55.35 -6.68
N TRP A 255 -22.02 55.41 -5.70
CA TRP A 255 -22.70 56.57 -5.04
C TRP A 255 -22.70 56.37 -3.49
N SER A 256 -22.60 57.33 -2.57
CA SER A 256 -22.91 58.77 -2.52
C SER A 256 -21.90 59.51 -1.63
#